data_AF-A0A2V6PI92-F1
#
_entry.id   AF-A0A2V6PI92-F1
#
_cell.length_a   1.000
_cell.length_b   1.000
_cell.length_c   1.000
_cell.angle_alpha   90.00
_cell.angle_beta   90.00
_cell.angle_gamma   90.00
#
_symmetry.space_group_name_H-M   'P 1'
#
loop_
_entity.id
_entity.type
_entity.pdbx_description
1 polymer ?
#
loop_
_entity_poly.entity_id
_entity_poly.type
_entity_poly.pdbx_seq_one_letter_code
_entity_poly.pdbx_strand_id
1 'polypeptide(L)'
;MPPTREEAGIRPGHGPTRRLSALRANVTVGLWLIWAMSIGPAADVISEKSTLTASEALANGSFETGEAGPAGWRIREGGSWTAGATHGGEHYVSGRSKKDRLICESDNATLEPGADYRLEGWVRCSSGEARLGLDFLDPQGRVISQTAAPPVRAADGWQFTATEGNAAAATGARAWFRVRGQADLDDVDLAPVACSFMGNKGLEADDRGRIPYWSEEKDATLLQGRRAGEFRPDTETKRGGKSSALVISSGDWFAISSVNYPLAAWTERYELSVWTQCKGPATAQILTCWMDDLQRVVRVDSSSPVNDEHWQRLSLSLIAPTNAASVRLVAAARRGQVWFDDGNLFRLAPRRHRVRIFVNQVGYQQAGPKSAVVASNFFPTDRSALTFQIMTPAGRLVSKQEVPCSGRIYGGTDNDWGWYFWRVDFSSFRKAGPCRARAQVGDARGESAPFRVGRDVLLQETARSAVDFFFIQRCGFEVPGWHKPCHLDDAKLPDGQHLDVIGGWHSAGDYNKLMYEHGDGGVVFALLKALQAAPEIFGRYDRNGDGLPDALDEAIWGARFVARMQIPESGALRNHVQQGPGRQWTKWSAPEA
;
A
#
# COMPACT_ATOMS: atom_id res chain seq x y z
N MET A 1 -61.50 -30.96 67.03
CA MET A 1 -61.42 -29.50 66.97
C MET A 1 -60.88 -29.11 65.59
N PRO A 2 -61.69 -28.38 64.80
CA PRO A 2 -61.39 -27.75 63.49
C PRO A 2 -60.77 -26.34 63.74
N PRO A 3 -60.71 -25.36 62.80
CA PRO A 3 -61.14 -25.28 61.38
C PRO A 3 -60.05 -24.78 60.39
N THR A 4 -59.98 -25.15 59.08
CA THR A 4 -60.80 -24.99 57.84
C THR A 4 -60.61 -23.69 57.01
N ARG A 5 -60.29 -23.91 55.71
CA ARG A 5 -60.77 -23.29 54.43
C ARG A 5 -60.58 -21.76 54.22
N GLU A 6 -60.29 -21.26 53.01
CA GLU A 6 -61.16 -21.36 51.81
C GLU A 6 -60.43 -20.99 50.48
N GLU A 7 -60.80 -21.69 49.40
CA GLU A 7 -60.59 -21.31 48.00
C GLU A 7 -61.65 -20.30 47.53
N ALA A 8 -61.33 -19.43 46.58
CA ALA A 8 -62.31 -18.92 45.62
C ALA A 8 -61.64 -18.50 44.30
N GLY A 9 -62.00 -19.19 43.21
CA GLY A 9 -61.84 -18.69 41.84
C GLY A 9 -63.18 -18.13 41.34
N ILE A 10 -63.14 -17.09 40.50
CA ILE A 10 -64.29 -16.63 39.71
C ILE A 10 -63.85 -16.35 38.26
N ARG A 11 -64.68 -16.81 37.33
CA ARG A 11 -64.61 -16.84 35.86
C ARG A 11 -65.06 -15.52 35.18
N PRO A 12 -64.90 -15.38 33.84
CA PRO A 12 -64.96 -14.11 33.11
C PRO A 12 -66.37 -13.71 32.64
N GLY A 13 -66.58 -12.42 32.37
CA GLY A 13 -67.84 -11.87 31.86
C GLY A 13 -67.65 -10.69 30.89
N HIS A 14 -68.14 -10.93 29.66
CA HIS A 14 -68.53 -10.07 28.52
C HIS A 14 -68.36 -8.54 28.51
N GLY A 15 -67.93 -8.04 27.32
CA GLY A 15 -67.82 -6.63 26.96
C GLY A 15 -69.13 -5.91 26.62
N PRO A 16 -69.05 -4.70 26.05
CA PRO A 16 -69.49 -4.56 24.67
C PRO A 16 -68.57 -3.74 23.76
N THR A 17 -68.63 -4.09 22.49
CA THR A 17 -68.15 -3.35 21.32
C THR A 17 -68.67 -1.91 21.25
N ARG A 18 -67.81 -0.93 20.88
CA ARG A 18 -67.97 -0.13 19.64
C ARG A 18 -66.93 1.00 19.48
N ARG A 19 -66.45 1.07 18.23
CA ARG A 19 -66.06 2.22 17.39
C ARG A 19 -64.71 2.91 17.61
N LEU A 20 -63.88 2.72 16.57
CA LEU A 20 -62.86 3.63 16.07
C LEU A 20 -63.39 5.07 15.97
N SER A 21 -62.58 6.02 16.45
CA SER A 21 -62.47 7.35 15.87
C SER A 21 -61.00 7.78 15.92
N ALA A 22 -60.43 7.97 14.74
CA ALA A 22 -59.12 8.53 14.56
C ALA A 22 -59.10 9.99 15.04
N LEU A 23 -58.16 10.34 15.92
CA LEU A 23 -57.66 11.71 16.04
C LEU A 23 -56.14 11.66 15.97
N ARG A 24 -55.61 12.18 14.86
CA ARG A 24 -54.21 12.51 14.69
C ARG A 24 -53.88 13.66 15.63
N ALA A 25 -52.96 13.45 16.57
CA ALA A 25 -52.24 14.53 17.23
C ALA A 25 -50.76 14.35 16.90
N ASN A 26 -50.24 15.26 16.08
CA ASN A 26 -48.82 15.38 15.77
C ASN A 26 -48.08 15.78 17.06
N VAL A 27 -47.28 14.87 17.60
CA VAL A 27 -46.21 15.21 18.53
C VAL A 27 -44.89 14.97 17.81
N THR A 28 -44.28 16.07 17.39
CA THR A 28 -42.95 16.12 16.81
C THR A 28 -41.93 15.88 17.92
N VAL A 29 -41.47 14.64 18.08
CA VAL A 29 -40.23 14.34 18.80
C VAL A 29 -39.13 14.20 17.77
N GLY A 30 -38.20 15.16 17.74
CA GLY A 30 -37.03 15.13 16.89
C GLY A 30 -36.09 14.00 17.31
N LEU A 31 -36.22 12.84 16.67
CA LEU A 31 -35.14 11.87 16.57
C LEU A 31 -34.16 12.35 15.51
N TRP A 32 -32.94 12.67 15.92
CA TRP A 32 -31.80 12.71 15.03
C TRP A 32 -31.48 11.28 14.58
N LEU A 33 -32.09 10.87 13.47
CA LEU A 33 -31.67 9.73 12.67
C LEU A 33 -30.42 10.14 11.88
N ILE A 34 -29.24 9.66 12.28
CA ILE A 34 -28.09 9.58 11.41
C ILE A 34 -27.76 8.10 11.24
N TRP A 35 -28.46 7.44 10.32
CA TRP A 35 -27.98 6.23 9.65
C TRP A 35 -28.75 6.02 8.34
N ALA A 36 -28.14 6.39 7.23
CA ALA A 36 -28.42 5.85 5.90
C ALA A 36 -27.33 6.30 4.93
N MET A 37 -26.21 5.57 4.86
CA MET A 37 -25.51 5.34 3.60
C MET A 37 -24.78 3.99 3.69
N SER A 38 -25.40 2.97 3.12
CA SER A 38 -24.74 1.73 2.74
C SER A 38 -25.30 1.30 1.38
N ILE A 39 -24.37 1.04 0.46
CA ILE A 39 -24.52 0.28 -0.80
C ILE A 39 -25.21 1.03 -1.95
N GLY A 40 -24.50 1.99 -2.54
CA GLY A 40 -24.63 2.29 -3.98
C GLY A 40 -23.98 1.18 -4.83
N PRO A 41 -24.29 1.08 -6.14
CA PRO A 41 -23.62 0.12 -7.02
C PRO A 41 -22.11 0.36 -7.00
N ALA A 42 -21.33 -0.70 -7.13
CA ALA A 42 -19.88 -0.62 -7.28
C ALA A 42 -19.53 -0.05 -8.68
N ALA A 43 -19.78 1.24 -8.84
CA ALA A 43 -19.34 2.16 -9.88
C ALA A 43 -19.40 3.53 -9.19
N ASP A 44 -18.38 4.37 -9.35
CA ASP A 44 -18.28 5.73 -8.75
C ASP A 44 -17.69 5.84 -7.34
N VAL A 45 -16.61 5.08 -7.07
CA VAL A 45 -15.53 5.56 -6.18
C VAL A 45 -14.22 5.59 -6.98
N ILE A 46 -14.21 6.47 -7.98
CA ILE A 46 -13.00 7.07 -8.56
C ILE A 46 -13.33 8.56 -8.63
N SER A 47 -13.25 9.25 -7.49
CA SER A 47 -13.28 10.72 -7.43
C SER A 47 -12.84 11.20 -6.05
N GLU A 48 -11.69 10.71 -5.60
CA GLU A 48 -10.84 11.56 -4.78
C GLU A 48 -9.73 12.00 -5.72
N LYS A 49 -9.66 13.32 -5.92
CA LYS A 49 -8.61 14.01 -6.67
C LYS A 49 -7.26 13.47 -6.20
N SER A 50 -6.71 12.51 -6.94
CA SER A 50 -5.27 12.36 -6.96
C SER A 50 -4.79 13.66 -7.56
N THR A 51 -4.27 14.56 -6.72
CA THR A 51 -3.22 15.45 -7.16
C THR A 51 -2.08 14.54 -7.60
N LEU A 52 -2.20 14.02 -8.83
CA LEU A 52 -1.12 13.41 -9.57
C LEU A 52 -0.10 14.53 -9.64
N THR A 53 0.91 14.43 -8.79
CA THR A 53 2.07 15.26 -8.82
C THR A 53 2.67 15.04 -10.21
N ALA A 54 2.41 15.99 -11.11
CA ALA A 54 3.24 16.17 -12.28
C ALA A 54 4.67 16.11 -11.77
N SER A 55 5.45 15.19 -12.30
CA SER A 55 6.88 15.36 -12.23
C SER A 55 7.21 16.78 -12.69
N GLU A 56 8.02 17.51 -11.92
CA GLU A 56 8.46 18.87 -12.25
C GLU A 56 9.12 18.97 -13.65
N ALA A 57 9.41 17.84 -14.30
CA ALA A 57 10.01 17.81 -15.63
C ALA A 57 9.07 18.31 -16.75
N LEU A 58 7.79 17.93 -16.75
CA LEU A 58 6.82 18.38 -17.78
C LEU A 58 5.84 19.41 -17.21
N ALA A 59 5.86 20.62 -17.77
CA ALA A 59 4.88 21.64 -17.42
C ALA A 59 3.48 21.25 -17.92
N ASN A 60 2.48 21.32 -17.03
CA ASN A 60 1.04 21.28 -17.36
C ASN A 60 0.62 20.06 -18.21
N GLY A 61 1.12 18.88 -17.86
CA GLY A 61 0.75 17.64 -18.55
C GLY A 61 -0.72 17.21 -18.36
N SER A 62 -1.41 17.76 -17.35
CA SER A 62 -2.88 17.62 -17.18
C SER A 62 -3.69 18.55 -18.09
N PHE A 63 -3.04 19.46 -18.82
CA PHE A 63 -3.69 20.42 -19.72
C PHE A 63 -4.68 21.39 -19.08
N GLU A 64 -4.70 21.56 -17.76
CA GLU A 64 -5.70 22.40 -17.07
C GLU A 64 -5.36 23.89 -17.01
N THR A 65 -4.15 24.27 -17.39
CA THR A 65 -3.71 25.68 -17.36
C THR A 65 -3.38 26.18 -18.76
N GLY A 66 -3.77 27.43 -19.04
CA GLY A 66 -3.58 28.02 -20.37
C GLY A 66 -4.59 29.13 -20.66
N GLU A 67 -4.32 29.94 -21.69
CA GLU A 67 -5.25 30.97 -22.18
C GLU A 67 -5.76 30.62 -23.58
N ALA A 68 -4.91 30.74 -24.60
CA ALA A 68 -5.23 30.40 -25.99
C ALA A 68 -4.89 28.93 -26.35
N GLY A 69 -4.28 28.21 -25.43
CA GLY A 69 -3.76 26.86 -25.56
C GLY A 69 -3.12 26.41 -24.24
N PRO A 70 -2.81 25.12 -24.10
CA PRO A 70 -2.25 24.57 -22.88
C PRO A 70 -0.86 25.14 -22.66
N ALA A 71 -0.63 25.78 -21.51
CA ALA A 71 0.67 26.33 -21.16
C ALA A 71 1.75 25.24 -21.23
N GLY A 72 2.94 25.53 -21.75
CA GLY A 72 4.01 24.53 -21.89
C GLY A 72 3.82 23.52 -23.03
N TRP A 73 2.81 23.69 -23.88
CA TRP A 73 2.50 22.77 -24.98
C TRP A 73 2.15 23.51 -26.27
N ARG A 74 2.61 22.98 -27.41
CA ARG A 74 2.35 23.54 -28.74
C ARG A 74 1.41 22.63 -29.51
N ILE A 75 0.19 23.12 -29.75
CA ILE A 75 -0.79 22.46 -30.63
C ILE A 75 -0.39 22.67 -32.09
N ARG A 76 -0.45 21.60 -32.90
CA ARG A 76 -0.11 21.58 -34.33
C ARG A 76 -1.37 21.41 -35.18
N GLU A 77 -1.20 21.44 -36.51
CA GLU A 77 -2.29 21.29 -37.47
C GLU A 77 -3.09 20.00 -37.21
N GLY A 78 -4.41 20.13 -37.05
CA GLY A 78 -5.30 19.01 -36.76
C GLY A 78 -5.44 18.69 -35.26
N GLY A 79 -4.79 19.46 -34.38
CA GLY A 79 -5.00 19.42 -32.94
C GLY A 79 -5.87 20.55 -32.40
N SER A 80 -6.50 20.32 -31.25
CA SER A 80 -7.18 21.34 -30.46
C SER A 80 -7.03 21.06 -28.96
N TRP A 81 -7.02 22.12 -28.16
CA TRP A 81 -7.20 22.03 -26.71
C TRP A 81 -8.68 22.20 -26.42
N THR A 82 -9.27 21.28 -25.67
CA THR A 82 -10.72 21.12 -25.62
C THR A 82 -11.15 20.66 -24.23
N ALA A 83 -12.32 21.11 -23.78
CA ALA A 83 -12.93 20.66 -22.55
C ALA A 83 -14.00 19.58 -22.81
N GLY A 84 -14.24 18.68 -21.85
CA GLY A 84 -15.31 17.68 -21.99
C GLY A 84 -15.11 16.44 -21.13
N ALA A 85 -15.42 15.27 -21.69
CA ALA A 85 -15.23 13.98 -21.02
C ALA A 85 -13.74 13.63 -20.96
N THR A 86 -13.04 14.23 -20.02
CA THR A 86 -11.62 14.05 -19.72
C THR A 86 -11.35 12.69 -19.08
N HIS A 87 -10.08 12.34 -18.93
CA HIS A 87 -9.67 11.32 -17.97
C HIS A 87 -9.58 11.95 -16.57
N GLY A 88 -8.93 13.11 -16.47
CA GLY A 88 -8.80 13.92 -15.27
C GLY A 88 -9.06 15.40 -15.58
N GLY A 89 -9.53 16.18 -14.59
CA GLY A 89 -9.75 17.61 -14.78
C GLY A 89 -10.86 17.96 -15.78
N GLU A 90 -10.75 19.10 -16.46
CA GLU A 90 -11.73 19.67 -17.38
C GLU A 90 -11.24 19.73 -18.83
N HIS A 91 -9.93 19.65 -19.09
CA HIS A 91 -9.32 19.88 -20.40
C HIS A 91 -8.46 18.72 -20.89
N TYR A 92 -8.37 18.55 -22.20
CA TYR A 92 -7.53 17.56 -22.86
C TYR A 92 -7.10 18.05 -24.26
N VAL A 93 -6.15 17.35 -24.89
CA VAL A 93 -5.77 17.62 -26.28
C VAL A 93 -6.46 16.64 -27.22
N SER A 94 -7.23 17.14 -28.18
CA SER A 94 -7.84 16.32 -29.24
C SER A 94 -7.05 16.42 -30.54
N GLY A 95 -6.96 15.32 -31.28
CA GLY A 95 -6.29 15.24 -32.58
C GLY A 95 -7.14 14.53 -33.63
N ARG A 96 -7.18 15.09 -34.85
CA ARG A 96 -7.81 14.48 -36.02
C ARG A 96 -6.94 14.62 -37.26
N SER A 97 -6.62 13.49 -37.90
CA SER A 97 -5.82 13.47 -39.13
C SER A 97 -6.06 12.21 -39.96
N LYS A 98 -6.04 12.34 -41.30
CA LYS A 98 -6.11 11.17 -42.22
C LYS A 98 -4.78 10.40 -42.32
N LYS A 99 -3.66 11.06 -42.05
CA LYS A 99 -2.30 10.49 -42.06
C LYS A 99 -1.73 10.54 -40.65
N ASP A 100 -0.70 9.75 -40.38
CA ASP A 100 0.06 9.90 -39.13
C ASP A 100 0.66 11.31 -39.05
N ARG A 101 0.23 12.09 -38.06
CA ARG A 101 0.57 13.51 -37.91
C ARG A 101 0.83 13.85 -36.44
N LEU A 102 1.84 14.69 -36.21
CA LEU A 102 2.10 15.32 -34.92
C LEU A 102 0.97 16.31 -34.58
N ILE A 103 0.28 16.08 -33.47
CA ILE A 103 -0.87 16.85 -32.99
C ILE A 103 -0.47 17.86 -31.93
N CYS A 104 0.37 17.44 -30.98
CA CYS A 104 0.95 18.34 -30.00
C CYS A 104 2.34 17.87 -29.57
N GLU A 105 3.10 18.79 -28.99
CA GLU A 105 4.39 18.52 -28.34
C GLU A 105 4.55 19.46 -27.15
N SER A 106 5.27 19.03 -26.14
CA SER A 106 5.61 19.87 -24.98
C SER A 106 6.72 20.86 -25.32
N ASP A 107 6.94 21.82 -24.42
CA ASP A 107 8.22 22.50 -24.28
C ASP A 107 9.29 21.50 -23.80
N ASN A 108 10.56 21.91 -23.87
CA ASN A 108 11.67 21.05 -23.47
C ASN A 108 11.71 20.92 -21.94
N ALA A 109 11.64 19.68 -21.46
CA ALA A 109 11.93 19.29 -20.08
C ALA A 109 13.45 19.16 -19.88
N THR A 110 13.95 19.50 -18.69
CA THR A 110 15.34 19.23 -18.29
C THR A 110 15.47 17.81 -17.74
N LEU A 111 16.50 17.07 -18.16
CA LEU A 111 16.78 15.72 -17.67
C LEU A 111 18.15 15.65 -16.99
N GLU A 112 18.28 14.71 -16.05
CA GLU A 112 19.57 14.26 -15.54
C GLU A 112 20.20 13.29 -16.55
N PRO A 113 21.40 13.61 -17.09
CA PRO A 113 22.08 12.72 -18.03
C PRO A 113 22.33 11.33 -17.42
N GLY A 114 22.05 10.30 -18.21
CA GLY A 114 22.27 8.89 -17.86
C GLY A 114 21.15 8.25 -17.01
N ALA A 115 20.17 9.02 -16.54
CA ALA A 115 19.04 8.49 -15.78
C ALA A 115 17.98 7.84 -16.68
N ASP A 116 17.23 6.88 -16.14
CA ASP A 116 16.07 6.29 -16.82
C ASP A 116 14.83 7.16 -16.57
N TYR A 117 14.07 7.46 -17.62
CA TYR A 117 12.82 8.23 -17.56
C TYR A 117 11.64 7.46 -18.12
N ARG A 118 10.48 7.68 -17.52
CA ARG A 118 9.19 7.17 -17.93
C ARG A 118 8.33 8.32 -18.43
N LEU A 119 7.82 8.19 -19.66
CA LEU A 119 6.72 9.00 -20.15
C LEU A 119 5.44 8.16 -20.06
N GLU A 120 4.42 8.68 -19.40
CA GLU A 120 3.09 8.05 -19.30
C GLU A 120 1.97 9.02 -19.63
N GLY A 121 0.80 8.49 -19.97
CA GLY A 121 -0.39 9.29 -20.19
C GLY A 121 -1.61 8.48 -20.58
N TRP A 122 -2.73 9.16 -20.73
CA TRP A 122 -4.02 8.56 -21.07
C TRP A 122 -4.43 8.94 -22.48
N VAL A 123 -4.80 7.94 -23.28
CA VAL A 123 -5.22 8.14 -24.67
C VAL A 123 -6.59 7.52 -24.89
N ARG A 124 -7.52 8.31 -25.42
CA ARG A 124 -8.82 7.81 -25.92
C ARG A 124 -8.81 7.86 -27.43
N CYS A 125 -8.78 6.70 -28.08
CA CYS A 125 -8.78 6.60 -29.55
C CYS A 125 -10.17 6.17 -30.03
N SER A 126 -10.86 7.04 -30.76
CA SER A 126 -12.19 6.74 -31.33
C SER A 126 -12.12 6.15 -32.73
N SER A 127 -11.05 6.43 -33.48
CA SER A 127 -10.78 5.80 -34.78
C SER A 127 -9.28 5.79 -35.11
N GLY A 128 -8.84 4.73 -35.78
CA GLY A 128 -7.46 4.58 -36.22
C GLY A 128 -6.49 4.22 -35.07
N GLU A 129 -5.41 4.97 -34.95
CA GLU A 129 -4.42 4.82 -33.88
C GLU A 129 -3.78 6.15 -33.45
N ALA A 130 -3.26 6.17 -32.23
CA ALA A 130 -2.46 7.26 -31.70
C ALA A 130 -1.23 6.76 -30.93
N ARG A 131 -0.21 7.61 -30.81
CA ARG A 131 1.04 7.33 -30.10
C ARG A 131 1.49 8.52 -29.30
N LEU A 132 1.87 8.25 -28.05
CA LEU A 132 2.60 9.15 -27.17
C LEU A 132 4.08 8.74 -27.20
N GLY A 133 4.98 9.71 -27.26
CA GLY A 133 6.41 9.41 -27.21
C GLY A 133 7.26 10.60 -26.80
N LEU A 134 8.56 10.33 -26.68
CA LEU A 134 9.55 11.20 -26.09
C LEU A 134 10.76 11.33 -27.01
N ASP A 135 11.11 12.57 -27.36
CA ASP A 135 12.41 12.89 -27.96
C ASP A 135 13.41 13.19 -26.84
N PHE A 136 14.58 12.56 -26.85
CA PHE A 136 15.72 12.92 -26.00
C PHE A 136 16.61 13.92 -26.73
N LEU A 137 17.00 14.98 -26.03
CA LEU A 137 17.64 16.17 -26.61
C LEU A 137 19.06 16.39 -26.06
N ASP A 138 19.96 16.85 -26.93
CA ASP A 138 21.28 17.39 -26.54
C ASP A 138 21.16 18.80 -25.92
N PRO A 139 22.25 19.39 -25.38
CA PRO A 139 22.24 20.74 -24.83
C PRO A 139 21.86 21.85 -25.83
N GLN A 140 21.91 21.55 -27.14
CA GLN A 140 21.51 22.45 -28.21
C GLN A 140 20.04 22.24 -28.64
N GLY A 141 19.31 21.32 -28.00
CA GLY A 141 17.91 21.02 -28.28
C GLY A 141 17.69 20.11 -29.50
N ARG A 142 18.74 19.45 -30.01
CA ARG A 142 18.64 18.51 -31.13
C ARG A 142 18.26 17.12 -30.63
N VAL A 143 17.39 16.44 -31.36
CA VAL A 143 17.00 15.05 -31.04
C VAL A 143 18.18 14.12 -31.27
N ILE A 144 18.62 13.44 -30.20
CA ILE A 144 19.70 12.45 -30.24
C ILE A 144 19.17 11.01 -30.19
N SER A 145 18.00 10.80 -29.59
CA SER A 145 17.28 9.53 -29.62
C SER A 145 15.79 9.76 -29.34
N GLN A 146 14.97 8.75 -29.58
CA GLN A 146 13.51 8.84 -29.41
C GLN A 146 12.97 7.51 -28.92
N THR A 147 11.94 7.55 -28.07
CA THR A 147 11.16 6.39 -27.67
C THR A 147 9.66 6.68 -27.80
N ALA A 148 8.84 5.63 -27.92
CA ALA A 148 7.41 5.77 -28.04
C ALA A 148 6.69 4.61 -27.35
N ALA A 149 5.55 4.94 -26.74
CA ALA A 149 4.65 3.96 -26.19
C ALA A 149 3.99 3.13 -27.31
N PRO A 150 3.47 1.92 -27.03
CA PRO A 150 2.74 1.14 -28.02
C PRO A 150 1.56 1.93 -28.61
N PRO A 151 1.18 1.68 -29.88
CA PRO A 151 0.06 2.35 -30.50
C PRO A 151 -1.24 2.03 -29.75
N VAL A 152 -1.96 3.07 -29.35
CA VAL A 152 -3.30 2.98 -28.80
C VAL A 152 -4.28 2.97 -29.97
N ARG A 153 -4.97 1.85 -30.16
CA ARG A 153 -5.92 1.65 -31.26
C ARG A 153 -7.35 1.96 -30.81
N ALA A 154 -8.23 2.13 -31.79
CA ALA A 154 -9.64 2.40 -31.54
C ALA A 154 -10.27 1.40 -30.57
N ALA A 155 -10.78 1.91 -29.45
CA ALA A 155 -11.42 1.16 -28.38
C ALA A 155 -12.27 2.10 -27.51
N ASP A 156 -13.15 1.53 -26.71
CA ASP A 156 -13.98 2.32 -25.80
C ASP A 156 -13.16 2.82 -24.60
N GLY A 157 -13.34 4.11 -24.28
CA GLY A 157 -12.77 4.74 -23.09
C GLY A 157 -11.30 5.16 -23.20
N TRP A 158 -10.78 5.67 -22.09
CA TRP A 158 -9.38 6.07 -21.93
C TRP A 158 -8.49 4.85 -21.67
N GLN A 159 -7.32 4.82 -22.30
CA GLN A 159 -6.34 3.76 -22.12
C GLN A 159 -5.01 4.35 -21.65
N PHE A 160 -4.50 3.80 -20.56
CA PHE A 160 -3.16 4.13 -20.10
C PHE A 160 -2.12 3.59 -21.08
N THR A 161 -1.12 4.42 -21.38
CA THR A 161 0.05 4.05 -22.19
C THR A 161 1.30 4.65 -21.58
N ALA A 162 2.43 3.93 -21.70
CA ALA A 162 3.71 4.40 -21.19
C ALA A 162 4.87 3.92 -22.06
N THR A 163 6.00 4.60 -21.94
CA THR A 163 7.29 4.17 -22.43
C THR A 163 8.37 4.56 -21.44
N GLU A 164 9.38 3.73 -21.32
CA GLU A 164 10.58 4.02 -20.53
C GLU A 164 11.78 4.13 -21.49
N GLY A 165 12.73 5.01 -21.18
CA GLY A 165 13.94 5.23 -21.97
C GLY A 165 15.05 5.87 -21.16
N ASN A 166 16.31 5.62 -21.55
CA ASN A 166 17.48 6.14 -20.86
C ASN A 166 17.91 7.49 -21.46
N ALA A 167 18.10 8.49 -20.60
CA ALA A 167 18.56 9.84 -20.94
C ALA A 167 20.09 9.90 -21.16
N ALA A 168 20.69 8.89 -21.78
CA ALA A 168 22.13 8.63 -21.90
C ALA A 168 23.02 9.88 -21.82
N ALA A 169 23.22 10.59 -22.93
CA ALA A 169 23.89 11.89 -22.98
C ALA A 169 22.88 13.05 -23.10
N ALA A 170 21.59 12.76 -22.86
CA ALA A 170 20.52 13.73 -23.02
C ALA A 170 20.48 14.68 -21.83
N THR A 171 20.35 15.97 -22.09
CA THR A 171 20.15 16.99 -21.05
C THR A 171 18.72 17.51 -21.03
N GLY A 172 17.91 17.13 -22.02
CA GLY A 172 16.50 17.46 -22.04
C GLY A 172 15.65 16.45 -22.80
N ALA A 173 14.34 16.65 -22.76
CA ALA A 173 13.40 15.87 -23.54
C ALA A 173 12.19 16.67 -23.97
N ARG A 174 11.49 16.18 -24.99
CA ARG A 174 10.22 16.75 -25.48
C ARG A 174 9.21 15.65 -25.72
N ALA A 175 8.07 15.72 -25.04
CA ALA A 175 6.96 14.81 -25.25
C ALA A 175 6.21 15.19 -26.55
N TRP A 176 5.67 14.20 -27.25
CA TRP A 176 4.89 14.42 -28.47
C TRP A 176 3.73 13.43 -28.57
N PHE A 177 2.68 13.86 -29.26
CA PHE A 177 1.49 13.07 -29.55
C PHE A 177 1.21 13.02 -31.05
N ARG A 178 1.08 11.81 -31.60
CA ARG A 178 0.77 11.59 -33.02
C ARG A 178 -0.53 10.83 -33.17
N VAL A 179 -1.32 11.22 -34.18
CA VAL A 179 -2.63 10.61 -34.47
C VAL A 179 -2.76 10.31 -35.95
N ARG A 180 -3.28 9.12 -36.25
CA ARG A 180 -3.85 8.73 -37.55
C ARG A 180 -5.28 8.24 -37.30
N GLY A 181 -6.26 9.10 -37.55
CA GLY A 181 -7.66 8.91 -37.23
C GLY A 181 -8.16 10.03 -36.32
N GLN A 182 -8.78 9.66 -35.20
CA GLN A 182 -9.23 10.59 -34.17
C GLN A 182 -8.88 10.03 -32.78
N ALA A 183 -8.15 10.81 -32.00
CA ALA A 183 -7.77 10.44 -30.64
C ALA A 183 -7.54 11.66 -29.76
N ASP A 184 -7.72 11.46 -28.47
CA ASP A 184 -7.54 12.45 -27.42
C ASP A 184 -6.39 12.01 -26.50
N LEU A 185 -5.67 12.98 -25.92
CA LEU A 185 -4.57 12.80 -24.97
C LEU A 185 -4.84 13.62 -23.71
N ASP A 186 -4.60 13.01 -22.57
CA ASP A 186 -4.81 13.61 -21.25
C ASP A 186 -3.79 13.08 -20.22
N ASP A 187 -3.64 13.81 -19.11
CA ASP A 187 -2.83 13.44 -17.93
C ASP A 187 -1.44 12.87 -18.27
N VAL A 188 -0.62 13.64 -18.97
CA VAL A 188 0.74 13.24 -19.38
C VAL A 188 1.75 13.53 -18.28
N ASP A 189 2.60 12.56 -17.96
CA ASP A 189 3.68 12.74 -16.98
C ASP A 189 5.04 12.21 -17.49
N LEU A 190 6.12 12.87 -17.07
CA LEU A 190 7.49 12.48 -17.37
C LEU A 190 8.30 12.42 -16.09
N ALA A 191 8.48 11.24 -15.52
CA ALA A 191 9.18 11.06 -14.25
C ALA A 191 10.44 10.21 -14.43
N PRO A 192 11.48 10.37 -13.58
CA PRO A 192 12.51 9.36 -13.47
C PRO A 192 11.89 7.98 -13.15
N VAL A 193 12.34 6.92 -13.81
CA VAL A 193 11.90 5.53 -13.52
C VAL A 193 12.26 5.15 -12.09
N ALA A 194 13.38 5.66 -11.60
CA ALA A 194 13.90 5.38 -10.28
C ALA A 194 13.76 6.60 -9.36
N CYS A 195 12.81 6.53 -8.41
CA CYS A 195 12.73 7.49 -7.32
C CYS A 195 13.52 6.99 -6.11
N SER A 196 14.25 7.89 -5.45
CA SER A 196 14.95 7.55 -4.21
C SER A 196 13.91 7.25 -3.15
N PHE A 197 13.98 6.05 -2.55
CA PHE A 197 13.11 5.66 -1.43
C PHE A 197 13.82 5.79 -0.08
N MET A 198 14.88 6.60 -0.07
CA MET A 198 15.67 6.89 1.12
C MET A 198 14.97 7.97 1.97
N GLY A 199 14.71 7.65 3.23
CA GLY A 199 14.30 8.64 4.23
C GLY A 199 15.46 9.61 4.54
N ASN A 200 15.13 10.89 4.72
CA ASN A 200 16.10 11.99 4.90
C ASN A 200 17.26 11.95 3.89
N LYS A 201 16.93 11.96 2.59
CA LYS A 201 17.89 11.96 1.49
C LYS A 201 18.88 13.14 1.53
N GLY A 202 18.49 14.29 2.09
CA GLY A 202 19.39 15.44 2.24
C GLY A 202 20.36 15.33 3.41
N LEU A 203 20.31 14.25 4.22
CA LEU A 203 21.08 14.11 5.45
C LEU A 203 20.93 15.32 6.40
N GLU A 204 19.77 15.97 6.37
CA GLU A 204 19.51 17.20 7.12
C GLU A 204 19.21 16.93 8.59
N ALA A 205 19.43 17.95 9.43
CA ALA A 205 18.96 17.94 10.80
C ALA A 205 17.44 18.10 10.90
N ASP A 206 16.84 17.38 11.86
CA ASP A 206 15.47 17.61 12.33
C ASP A 206 15.38 18.91 13.16
N ASP A 207 14.17 19.30 13.55
CA ASP A 207 13.93 20.51 14.37
C ASP A 207 14.60 20.48 15.75
N ARG A 208 15.16 19.33 16.15
CA ARG A 208 15.94 19.15 17.39
C ARG A 208 17.45 19.09 17.13
N GLY A 209 17.91 19.39 15.91
CA GLY A 209 19.32 19.38 15.53
C GLY A 209 19.92 17.98 15.34
N ARG A 210 19.09 16.94 15.20
CA ARG A 210 19.55 15.55 15.03
C ARG A 210 19.44 15.14 13.59
N ILE A 211 20.47 14.49 13.06
CA ILE A 211 20.37 13.82 11.76
C ILE A 211 19.79 12.41 12.04
N PRO A 212 18.64 12.02 11.46
CA PRO A 212 18.00 10.72 11.66
C PRO A 212 18.76 9.57 10.95
N TYR A 213 20.02 9.39 11.34
CA TYR A 213 20.94 8.33 10.93
C TYR A 213 21.55 7.69 12.17
N TRP A 214 21.92 6.41 12.08
CA TRP A 214 22.43 5.62 13.18
C TRP A 214 23.94 5.53 13.12
N SER A 215 24.57 5.58 14.29
CA SER A 215 26.01 5.35 14.46
C SER A 215 26.30 4.13 15.35
N GLU A 216 25.27 3.34 15.68
CA GLU A 216 25.36 2.15 16.53
C GLU A 216 25.73 0.91 15.71
N GLU A 217 26.88 0.92 15.06
CA GLU A 217 27.49 -0.30 14.51
C GLU A 217 28.37 -0.92 15.60
N LYS A 218 27.97 -2.09 16.10
CA LYS A 218 28.62 -2.74 17.25
C LYS A 218 29.72 -3.72 16.86
N ASP A 219 29.76 -4.17 15.59
CA ASP A 219 30.73 -5.17 15.13
C ASP A 219 31.76 -4.60 14.15
N ALA A 220 32.99 -5.11 14.21
CA ALA A 220 34.10 -4.77 13.31
C ALA A 220 33.96 -5.37 11.90
N THR A 221 32.74 -5.48 11.38
CA THR A 221 32.38 -6.23 10.17
C THR A 221 32.33 -5.36 8.91
N LEU A 222 32.19 -4.04 9.07
CA LEU A 222 32.03 -3.14 7.92
C LEU A 222 33.37 -2.70 7.31
N LEU A 223 34.30 -2.27 8.15
CA LEU A 223 35.60 -1.75 7.74
C LEU A 223 36.68 -2.20 8.73
N GLN A 224 37.87 -2.49 8.21
CA GLN A 224 39.03 -2.83 9.03
C GLN A 224 39.53 -1.60 9.80
N GLY A 225 39.98 -1.85 11.04
CA GLY A 225 40.56 -0.87 11.95
C GLY A 225 39.63 -0.48 13.10
N ARG A 226 40.17 0.32 14.03
CA ARG A 226 39.46 0.84 15.19
C ARG A 226 38.42 1.88 14.76
N ARG A 227 37.16 1.60 15.05
CA ARG A 227 36.07 2.56 14.92
C ARG A 227 36.09 3.57 16.07
N ALA A 228 36.19 4.86 15.78
CA ALA A 228 36.01 5.93 16.77
C ALA A 228 35.75 7.27 16.07
N GLY A 229 34.81 8.06 16.58
CA GLY A 229 34.43 9.32 15.98
C GLY A 229 33.07 9.83 16.45
N GLU A 230 32.59 10.86 15.76
CA GLU A 230 31.30 11.50 15.99
C GLU A 230 30.72 12.04 14.69
N PHE A 231 29.44 12.43 14.72
CA PHE A 231 28.80 13.13 13.62
C PHE A 231 27.87 14.22 14.14
N ARG A 232 27.70 15.28 13.35
CA ARG A 232 26.82 16.41 13.66
C ARG A 232 26.39 17.12 12.37
N PRO A 233 25.28 17.86 12.36
CA PRO A 233 24.92 18.69 11.22
C PRO A 233 25.90 19.86 11.04
N ASP A 234 26.12 20.26 9.79
CA ASP A 234 26.88 21.45 9.42
C ASP A 234 26.06 22.32 8.46
N THR A 235 25.82 23.57 8.84
CA THR A 235 25.02 24.52 8.07
C THR A 235 25.83 25.38 7.12
N GLU A 236 27.16 25.41 7.30
CA GLU A 236 28.10 26.22 6.52
C GLU A 236 28.62 25.44 5.32
N THR A 237 29.07 24.20 5.54
CA THR A 237 29.59 23.33 4.48
C THR A 237 28.49 22.36 4.04
N LYS A 238 27.69 22.75 3.05
CA LYS A 238 26.61 21.94 2.49
C LYS A 238 26.52 22.08 0.98
N ARG A 239 25.96 21.08 0.31
CA ARG A 239 25.72 21.09 -1.14
C ARG A 239 24.35 21.68 -1.44
N GLY A 240 23.33 21.20 -0.72
CA GLY A 240 21.95 21.63 -0.85
C GLY A 240 21.29 21.86 0.50
N GLY A 241 20.01 22.21 0.47
CA GLY A 241 19.18 22.11 1.66
C GLY A 241 19.60 22.97 2.86
N LYS A 242 19.22 22.51 4.06
CA LYS A 242 19.43 23.22 5.32
C LYS A 242 20.82 22.97 5.91
N SER A 243 21.31 21.74 5.86
CA SER A 243 22.58 21.30 6.45
C SER A 243 23.09 20.03 5.78
N SER A 244 24.38 19.74 5.87
CA SER A 244 24.95 18.43 5.56
C SER A 244 25.31 17.64 6.83
N ALA A 245 25.69 16.38 6.68
CA ALA A 245 26.24 15.56 7.76
C ALA A 245 27.77 15.64 7.80
N LEU A 246 28.32 16.31 8.81
CA LEU A 246 29.75 16.25 9.12
C LEU A 246 30.06 15.00 9.94
N VAL A 247 30.88 14.12 9.37
CA VAL A 247 31.33 12.86 9.98
C VAL A 247 32.82 12.97 10.27
N ILE A 248 33.20 12.76 11.54
CA ILE A 248 34.56 12.96 12.03
C ILE A 248 35.09 11.63 12.55
N SER A 249 36.16 11.13 11.93
CA SER A 249 36.88 9.94 12.41
C SER A 249 38.02 10.34 13.35
N SER A 250 37.96 9.88 14.60
CA SER A 250 39.07 9.95 15.58
C SER A 250 39.84 8.63 15.71
N GLY A 251 39.32 7.55 15.10
CA GLY A 251 40.02 6.27 14.90
C GLY A 251 40.44 6.05 13.44
N ASP A 252 40.58 4.79 13.04
CA ASP A 252 40.87 4.40 11.65
C ASP A 252 39.70 4.71 10.71
N TRP A 253 38.47 4.66 11.25
CA TRP A 253 37.26 5.03 10.56
C TRP A 253 36.13 5.41 11.55
N PHE A 254 35.16 6.17 11.05
CA PHE A 254 33.84 6.36 11.67
C PHE A 254 32.78 6.44 10.57
N ALA A 255 31.55 6.05 10.87
CA ALA A 255 30.49 6.04 9.87
C ALA A 255 29.12 6.26 10.48
N ILE A 256 28.24 6.81 9.65
CA ILE A 256 26.80 6.91 9.88
C ILE A 256 26.06 6.03 8.87
N SER A 257 24.88 5.56 9.24
CA SER A 257 24.09 4.64 8.43
C SER A 257 22.62 5.05 8.39
N SER A 258 21.99 4.82 7.24
CA SER A 258 20.54 4.93 7.13
C SER A 258 19.84 3.82 7.90
N VAL A 259 18.52 3.91 8.04
CA VAL A 259 17.71 2.72 8.38
C VAL A 259 17.89 1.62 7.33
N ASN A 260 17.46 0.42 7.69
CA ASN A 260 17.34 -0.71 6.78
C ASN A 260 16.10 -0.53 5.93
N TYR A 261 16.28 -0.42 4.60
CA TYR A 261 15.17 -0.35 3.68
C TYR A 261 14.86 -1.73 3.10
N PRO A 262 13.59 -2.16 3.09
CA PRO A 262 13.22 -3.46 2.56
C PRO A 262 13.49 -3.52 1.05
N LEU A 263 14.00 -4.67 0.59
CA LEU A 263 14.18 -4.95 -0.82
C LEU A 263 12.85 -5.30 -1.46
N ALA A 264 12.65 -4.74 -2.64
CA ALA A 264 11.52 -5.05 -3.49
C ALA A 264 11.76 -6.39 -4.20
N ALA A 265 10.84 -7.34 -4.05
CA ALA A 265 10.93 -8.66 -4.70
C ALA A 265 10.88 -8.62 -6.24
N TRP A 266 10.76 -7.44 -6.85
CA TRP A 266 10.54 -7.24 -8.29
C TRP A 266 11.65 -6.50 -9.02
N THR A 267 12.67 -6.04 -8.30
CA THR A 267 13.92 -5.60 -8.89
C THR A 267 15.08 -6.20 -8.11
N GLU A 268 16.07 -6.65 -8.85
CA GLU A 268 17.35 -7.08 -8.31
C GLU A 268 18.40 -5.97 -8.38
N ARG A 269 18.14 -4.86 -9.08
CA ARG A 269 19.12 -3.80 -9.31
C ARG A 269 18.83 -2.56 -8.48
N TYR A 270 19.86 -2.09 -7.79
CA TYR A 270 19.78 -0.92 -6.92
C TYR A 270 20.96 -0.01 -7.18
N GLU A 271 20.76 1.29 -6.99
CA GLU A 271 21.86 2.25 -6.93
C GLU A 271 21.85 2.97 -5.59
N LEU A 272 23.02 3.05 -4.95
CA LEU A 272 23.25 3.84 -3.77
C LEU A 272 24.23 4.94 -4.11
N SER A 273 23.92 6.18 -3.75
CA SER A 273 24.85 7.29 -3.97
C SER A 273 24.79 8.31 -2.84
N VAL A 274 25.87 9.08 -2.68
CA VAL A 274 25.93 10.22 -1.77
C VAL A 274 26.90 11.24 -2.36
N TRP A 275 26.64 12.52 -2.12
CA TRP A 275 27.64 13.56 -2.35
C TRP A 275 28.57 13.66 -1.15
N THR A 276 29.85 13.88 -1.41
CA THR A 276 30.85 13.98 -0.36
C THR A 276 31.88 15.07 -0.64
N GLN A 277 32.39 15.65 0.44
CA GLN A 277 33.49 16.60 0.46
C GLN A 277 34.43 16.23 1.60
N CYS A 278 35.74 16.22 1.37
CA CYS A 278 36.76 15.82 2.34
C CYS A 278 37.57 17.04 2.81
N LYS A 279 38.13 16.95 4.03
CA LYS A 279 39.11 17.92 4.53
C LYS A 279 40.50 17.31 4.67
N GLY A 280 41.51 17.90 4.03
CA GLY A 280 42.90 17.49 4.20
C GLY A 280 43.11 16.00 3.86
N PRO A 281 43.71 15.18 4.74
CA PRO A 281 43.99 13.77 4.45
C PRO A 281 42.79 12.83 4.62
N ALA A 282 41.61 13.37 4.94
CA ALA A 282 40.42 12.56 5.17
C ALA A 282 39.98 11.86 3.88
N THR A 283 39.50 10.62 3.99
CA THR A 283 38.91 9.92 2.83
C THR A 283 37.46 9.54 3.11
N ALA A 284 36.63 9.68 2.09
CA ALA A 284 35.23 9.30 2.09
C ALA A 284 35.03 7.97 1.38
N GLN A 285 34.12 7.15 1.88
CA GLN A 285 33.70 5.91 1.25
C GLN A 285 32.21 5.68 1.52
N ILE A 286 31.48 5.13 0.55
CA ILE A 286 30.15 4.58 0.80
C ILE A 286 30.16 3.06 0.79
N LEU A 287 29.35 2.47 1.66
CA LEU A 287 29.10 1.04 1.72
C LEU A 287 27.63 0.77 1.51
N THR A 288 27.36 -0.33 0.81
CA THR A 288 26.04 -0.94 0.70
C THR A 288 26.02 -2.19 1.56
N CYS A 289 25.24 -2.16 2.66
CA CYS A 289 25.10 -3.30 3.54
C CYS A 289 23.78 -4.03 3.24
N TRP A 290 23.89 -5.25 2.76
CA TRP A 290 22.76 -6.14 2.51
C TRP A 290 22.50 -6.99 3.74
N MET A 291 21.23 -7.14 4.14
CA MET A 291 20.86 -7.86 5.36
C MET A 291 19.76 -8.88 5.09
N ASP A 292 19.75 -9.98 5.84
CA ASP A 292 18.68 -10.97 5.80
C ASP A 292 17.42 -10.51 6.58
N ASP A 293 16.40 -11.37 6.64
CA ASP A 293 15.15 -11.12 7.37
C ASP A 293 15.35 -10.96 8.88
N LEU A 294 16.41 -11.55 9.43
CA LEU A 294 16.84 -11.39 10.82
C LEU A 294 17.76 -10.18 11.03
N GLN A 295 17.89 -9.29 10.04
CA GLN A 295 18.72 -8.08 10.06
C GLN A 295 20.23 -8.34 10.23
N ARG A 296 20.72 -9.53 9.86
CA ARG A 296 22.15 -9.86 9.86
C ARG A 296 22.77 -9.47 8.53
N VAL A 297 23.96 -8.86 8.57
CA VAL A 297 24.69 -8.48 7.35
C VAL A 297 25.11 -9.73 6.57
N VAL A 298 24.63 -9.85 5.32
CA VAL A 298 24.96 -10.97 4.42
C VAL A 298 26.03 -10.61 3.40
N ARG A 299 26.15 -9.33 3.03
CA ARG A 299 27.19 -8.81 2.13
C ARG A 299 27.40 -7.32 2.36
N VAL A 300 28.65 -6.87 2.22
CA VAL A 300 29.02 -5.45 2.18
C VAL A 300 29.72 -5.19 0.85
N ASP A 301 29.18 -4.27 0.06
CA ASP A 301 29.85 -3.74 -1.13
C ASP A 301 30.34 -2.32 -0.82
N SER A 302 31.49 -1.90 -1.36
CA SER A 302 32.10 -0.61 -1.05
C SER A 302 32.58 0.13 -2.29
N SER A 303 32.48 1.46 -2.27
CA SER A 303 33.13 2.30 -3.28
C SER A 303 34.64 2.31 -3.07
N SER A 304 35.41 2.74 -4.07
CA SER A 304 36.78 3.18 -3.80
C SER A 304 36.76 4.38 -2.84
N PRO A 305 37.72 4.48 -1.89
CA PRO A 305 37.87 5.69 -1.09
C PRO A 305 38.23 6.88 -1.98
N VAL A 306 37.68 8.05 -1.69
CA VAL A 306 38.00 9.30 -2.38
C VAL A 306 38.49 10.35 -1.41
N ASN A 307 39.33 11.25 -1.91
CA ASN A 307 39.84 12.42 -1.21
C ASN A 307 39.71 13.59 -2.18
N ASP A 308 38.67 14.40 -2.03
CA ASP A 308 38.49 15.62 -2.80
C ASP A 308 37.91 16.69 -1.89
N GLU A 309 38.46 17.89 -2.00
CA GLU A 309 38.01 19.06 -1.26
C GLU A 309 36.79 19.72 -1.92
N HIS A 310 36.40 19.28 -3.12
CA HIS A 310 35.16 19.67 -3.78
C HIS A 310 34.09 18.58 -3.66
N TRP A 311 32.83 18.99 -3.74
CA TRP A 311 31.71 18.06 -3.77
C TRP A 311 31.80 17.13 -4.98
N GLN A 312 31.86 15.82 -4.70
CA GLN A 312 31.78 14.78 -5.71
C GLN A 312 30.73 13.74 -5.34
N ARG A 313 30.13 13.10 -6.34
CA ARG A 313 29.13 12.04 -6.13
C ARG A 313 29.82 10.68 -6.12
N LEU A 314 29.70 9.96 -5.01
CA LEU A 314 29.99 8.53 -4.95
C LEU A 314 28.73 7.75 -5.31
N SER A 315 28.85 6.72 -6.15
CA SER A 315 27.72 5.86 -6.53
C SER A 315 28.14 4.38 -6.65
N LEU A 316 27.21 3.49 -6.31
CA LEU A 316 27.32 2.03 -6.42
C LEU A 316 26.04 1.49 -7.05
N SER A 317 26.11 1.01 -8.30
CA SER A 317 25.02 0.31 -8.97
C SER A 317 25.24 -1.21 -8.86
N LEU A 318 24.39 -1.89 -8.09
CA LEU A 318 24.63 -3.26 -7.60
C LEU A 318 23.43 -4.18 -7.87
N ILE A 319 23.70 -5.50 -7.86
CA ILE A 319 22.68 -6.55 -7.86
C ILE A 319 22.52 -7.08 -6.43
N ALA A 320 21.32 -7.05 -5.89
CA ALA A 320 21.00 -7.55 -4.57
C ALA A 320 21.32 -9.06 -4.42
N PRO A 321 21.94 -9.51 -3.31
CA PRO A 321 22.05 -10.93 -2.98
C PRO A 321 20.68 -11.60 -2.88
N THR A 322 20.58 -12.87 -3.27
CA THR A 322 19.30 -13.60 -3.26
C THR A 322 18.73 -13.83 -1.87
N ASN A 323 19.56 -13.81 -0.82
CA ASN A 323 19.18 -13.98 0.58
C ASN A 323 19.07 -12.64 1.34
N ALA A 324 19.19 -11.51 0.65
CA ALA A 324 18.97 -10.21 1.27
C ALA A 324 17.47 -9.88 1.32
N ALA A 325 16.99 -9.41 2.48
CA ALA A 325 15.66 -8.88 2.70
C ALA A 325 15.66 -7.34 2.76
N SER A 326 16.78 -6.72 3.13
CA SER A 326 16.92 -5.26 3.24
C SER A 326 18.32 -4.77 2.85
N VAL A 327 18.43 -3.46 2.62
CA VAL A 327 19.68 -2.76 2.32
C VAL A 327 19.76 -1.43 3.07
N ARG A 328 20.95 -1.01 3.46
CA ARG A 328 21.22 0.33 3.98
C ARG A 328 22.47 0.94 3.36
N LEU A 329 22.48 2.28 3.29
CA LEU A 329 23.64 3.08 2.94
C LEU A 329 24.47 3.36 4.19
N VAL A 330 25.78 3.19 4.12
CA VAL A 330 26.72 3.60 5.17
C VAL A 330 27.70 4.61 4.57
N ALA A 331 27.78 5.79 5.17
CA ALA A 331 28.72 6.85 4.80
C ALA A 331 29.86 6.87 5.80
N ALA A 332 31.07 6.56 5.34
CA ALA A 332 32.24 6.34 6.16
C ALA A 332 33.34 7.38 5.91
N ALA A 333 33.83 7.97 6.98
CA ALA A 333 35.00 8.84 7.00
C ALA A 333 36.21 8.06 7.56
N ARG A 334 37.39 8.28 6.98
CA ARG A 334 38.67 7.84 7.55
C ARG A 334 39.60 9.02 7.71
N ARG A 335 40.38 9.03 8.80
CA ARG A 335 41.49 9.98 9.03
C ARG A 335 41.12 11.47 8.99
N GLY A 336 39.91 11.83 9.42
CA GLY A 336 39.54 13.24 9.57
C GLY A 336 38.06 13.53 9.35
N GLN A 337 37.79 14.71 8.81
CA GLN A 337 36.46 15.28 8.60
C GLN A 337 36.01 15.06 7.16
N VAL A 338 34.80 14.54 7.02
CA VAL A 338 34.12 14.36 5.73
C VAL A 338 32.69 14.85 5.87
N TRP A 339 32.22 15.63 4.91
CA TRP A 339 30.83 16.00 4.78
C TRP A 339 30.14 15.06 3.80
N PHE A 340 28.91 14.68 4.14
CA PHE A 340 28.01 13.89 3.29
C PHE A 340 26.69 14.63 3.13
N ASP A 341 26.16 14.63 1.91
CA ASP A 341 24.93 15.33 1.55
C ASP A 341 24.23 14.59 0.39
N ASP A 342 22.94 14.87 0.17
CA ASP A 342 22.16 14.40 -0.98
C ASP A 342 22.34 12.89 -1.31
N GLY A 343 22.12 12.04 -0.30
CA GLY A 343 22.12 10.58 -0.40
C GLY A 343 20.89 10.03 -1.14
N ASN A 344 21.09 9.04 -2.02
CA ASN A 344 20.01 8.40 -2.75
C ASN A 344 20.11 6.88 -2.71
N LEU A 345 18.94 6.23 -2.66
CA LEU A 345 18.78 4.79 -2.83
C LEU A 345 17.68 4.55 -3.87
N PHE A 346 18.09 4.13 -5.05
CA PHE A 346 17.24 3.95 -6.22
C PHE A 346 16.95 2.48 -6.49
N ARG A 347 15.73 2.21 -6.97
CA ARG A 347 15.36 0.95 -7.62
C ARG A 347 15.60 1.11 -9.11
N LEU A 348 16.57 0.39 -9.67
CA LEU A 348 16.86 0.49 -11.10
C LEU A 348 15.93 -0.43 -11.90
N ALA A 349 15.82 -0.15 -13.20
CA ALA A 349 15.08 -0.97 -14.14
C ALA A 349 15.49 -2.46 -14.02
N PRO A 350 14.52 -3.37 -13.83
CA PRO A 350 14.80 -4.79 -13.63
C PRO A 350 15.30 -5.41 -14.94
N ARG A 351 16.27 -6.32 -14.87
CA ARG A 351 16.69 -7.10 -16.05
C ARG A 351 15.70 -8.20 -16.39
N ARG A 352 14.98 -8.70 -15.38
CA ARG A 352 14.01 -9.77 -15.53
C ARG A 352 12.59 -9.22 -15.49
N HIS A 353 11.89 -9.36 -16.60
CA HIS A 353 10.46 -9.11 -16.67
C HIS A 353 9.71 -10.12 -15.79
N ARG A 354 8.79 -9.61 -14.97
CA ARG A 354 7.96 -10.39 -14.04
C ARG A 354 6.51 -9.95 -14.19
N VAL A 355 5.62 -10.92 -14.14
CA VAL A 355 4.17 -10.70 -14.09
C VAL A 355 3.63 -11.43 -12.86
N ARG A 356 2.88 -10.70 -12.03
CA ARG A 356 2.20 -11.24 -10.84
C ARG A 356 0.70 -11.12 -11.03
N ILE A 357 -0.04 -12.09 -10.49
CA ILE A 357 -1.49 -12.08 -10.53
C ILE A 357 -2.00 -12.23 -9.10
N PHE A 358 -2.65 -11.19 -8.62
CA PHE A 358 -3.27 -11.13 -7.31
C PHE A 358 -4.75 -11.50 -7.45
N VAL A 359 -5.13 -12.53 -6.72
CA VAL A 359 -6.49 -13.04 -6.59
C VAL A 359 -6.83 -13.16 -5.11
N ASN A 360 -8.11 -13.23 -4.79
CA ASN A 360 -8.52 -13.75 -3.48
C ASN A 360 -8.11 -15.23 -3.42
N GLN A 361 -7.15 -15.54 -2.55
CA GLN A 361 -6.54 -16.88 -2.46
C GLN A 361 -7.47 -17.92 -1.83
N VAL A 362 -8.54 -17.51 -1.16
CA VAL A 362 -9.62 -18.40 -0.74
C VAL A 362 -10.50 -18.72 -1.94
N GLY A 363 -11.04 -17.69 -2.59
CA GLY A 363 -11.91 -17.87 -3.74
C GLY A 363 -12.86 -16.72 -4.00
N TYR A 364 -13.89 -17.01 -4.78
CA TYR A 364 -14.90 -16.05 -5.19
C TYR A 364 -16.30 -16.66 -5.16
N GLN A 365 -17.26 -15.85 -4.74
CA GLN A 365 -18.67 -16.23 -4.80
C GLN A 365 -19.11 -16.46 -6.23
N GLN A 366 -19.81 -17.57 -6.47
CA GLN A 366 -20.23 -17.95 -7.82
C GLN A 366 -21.01 -16.82 -8.48
N ALA A 367 -22.07 -16.30 -7.85
CA ALA A 367 -22.88 -15.21 -8.39
C ALA A 367 -22.28 -13.81 -8.17
N GLY A 368 -21.36 -13.66 -7.21
CA GLY A 368 -20.85 -12.38 -6.74
C GLY A 368 -19.77 -11.74 -7.63
N PRO A 369 -19.32 -10.53 -7.24
CA PRO A 369 -18.25 -9.81 -7.93
C PRO A 369 -16.92 -10.58 -7.83
N LYS A 370 -16.12 -10.49 -8.89
CA LYS A 370 -14.82 -11.16 -8.98
C LYS A 370 -13.82 -10.27 -9.68
N SER A 371 -12.73 -9.99 -9.00
CA SER A 371 -11.65 -9.18 -9.54
C SER A 371 -10.29 -9.80 -9.31
N ALA A 372 -9.37 -9.52 -10.23
CA ALA A 372 -7.95 -9.81 -10.08
C ALA A 372 -7.15 -8.56 -10.44
N VAL A 373 -5.93 -8.46 -9.90
CA VAL A 373 -4.95 -7.48 -10.33
C VAL A 373 -3.80 -8.21 -10.96
N VAL A 374 -3.53 -7.94 -12.23
CA VAL A 374 -2.27 -8.35 -12.86
C VAL A 374 -1.30 -7.19 -12.73
N ALA A 375 -0.06 -7.45 -12.33
CA ALA A 375 0.97 -6.44 -12.22
C ALA A 375 2.24 -6.86 -12.98
N SER A 376 2.86 -5.94 -13.72
CA SER A 376 4.17 -6.14 -14.35
C SER A 376 5.19 -5.07 -13.94
N ASN A 377 6.46 -5.47 -13.81
CA ASN A 377 7.57 -4.55 -13.49
C ASN A 377 8.16 -3.84 -14.72
N PHE A 378 7.43 -3.85 -15.84
CA PHE A 378 7.79 -3.25 -17.13
C PHE A 378 6.50 -2.96 -17.91
N PHE A 379 6.55 -2.03 -18.86
CA PHE A 379 5.45 -1.78 -19.78
C PHE A 379 5.70 -2.50 -21.11
N PRO A 380 4.70 -3.22 -21.67
CA PRO A 380 4.85 -3.86 -22.98
C PRO A 380 5.04 -2.85 -24.11
N THR A 381 5.95 -3.11 -25.03
CA THR A 381 6.30 -2.20 -26.14
C THR A 381 5.40 -2.33 -27.36
N ASP A 382 4.65 -3.43 -27.47
CA ASP A 382 3.83 -3.77 -28.63
C ASP A 382 2.34 -3.45 -28.45
N ARG A 383 1.81 -3.58 -27.23
CA ARG A 383 0.39 -3.34 -26.91
C ARG A 383 0.16 -3.03 -25.43
N SER A 384 -0.69 -2.07 -25.12
CA SER A 384 -1.03 -1.69 -23.73
C SER A 384 -1.96 -2.69 -23.03
N ALA A 385 -2.82 -3.39 -23.77
CA ALA A 385 -3.73 -4.38 -23.22
C ALA A 385 -3.07 -5.76 -23.09
N LEU A 386 -3.40 -6.51 -22.02
CA LEU A 386 -2.96 -7.89 -21.84
C LEU A 386 -4.09 -8.90 -22.08
N THR A 387 -3.71 -10.16 -22.28
CA THR A 387 -4.63 -11.29 -22.29
C THR A 387 -4.69 -11.94 -20.91
N PHE A 388 -5.85 -11.93 -20.28
CA PHE A 388 -6.14 -12.65 -19.03
C PHE A 388 -6.90 -13.94 -19.30
N GLN A 389 -6.50 -15.02 -18.63
CA GLN A 389 -7.05 -16.36 -18.80
C GLN A 389 -7.41 -16.99 -17.45
N ILE A 390 -8.54 -17.68 -17.40
CA ILE A 390 -8.88 -18.58 -16.30
C ILE A 390 -8.73 -20.02 -16.81
N MET A 391 -8.03 -20.83 -16.02
CA MET A 391 -7.67 -22.21 -16.34
C MET A 391 -8.23 -23.14 -15.26
N THR A 392 -8.64 -24.35 -15.63
CA THR A 392 -8.84 -25.45 -14.66
C THR A 392 -7.48 -25.96 -14.13
N PRO A 393 -7.43 -26.70 -13.01
CA PRO A 393 -6.19 -27.33 -12.52
C PRO A 393 -5.51 -28.23 -13.55
N ALA A 394 -6.28 -28.87 -14.44
CA ALA A 394 -5.76 -29.71 -15.51
C ALA A 394 -5.19 -28.91 -16.71
N GLY A 395 -5.05 -27.58 -16.60
CA GLY A 395 -4.48 -26.75 -17.66
C GLY A 395 -5.42 -26.44 -18.84
N ARG A 396 -6.71 -26.76 -18.74
CA ARG A 396 -7.72 -26.36 -19.74
C ARG A 396 -8.17 -24.92 -19.55
N LEU A 397 -8.16 -24.13 -20.63
CA LEU A 397 -8.72 -22.77 -20.69
C LEU A 397 -10.25 -22.79 -20.53
N VAL A 398 -10.79 -21.94 -19.65
CA VAL A 398 -12.24 -21.83 -19.40
C VAL A 398 -12.79 -20.41 -19.51
N SER A 399 -11.94 -19.39 -19.45
CA SER A 399 -12.30 -18.01 -19.77
C SER A 399 -11.09 -17.27 -20.32
N LYS A 400 -11.31 -16.32 -21.22
CA LYS A 400 -10.29 -15.46 -21.80
C LYS A 400 -10.89 -14.06 -22.00
N GLN A 401 -10.15 -13.03 -21.63
CA GLN A 401 -10.50 -11.64 -21.93
C GLN A 401 -9.25 -10.80 -22.18
N GLU A 402 -9.40 -9.75 -22.98
CA GLU A 402 -8.38 -8.71 -23.12
C GLU A 402 -8.67 -7.61 -22.10
N VAL A 403 -7.63 -7.08 -21.47
CA VAL A 403 -7.77 -6.11 -20.38
C VAL A 403 -6.84 -4.93 -20.66
N PRO A 404 -7.34 -3.68 -20.74
CA PRO A 404 -6.51 -2.49 -20.91
C PRO A 404 -5.72 -2.20 -19.62
N CYS A 405 -4.54 -1.57 -19.77
CA CYS A 405 -3.76 -1.15 -18.61
C CYS A 405 -4.57 -0.13 -17.77
N SER A 406 -4.56 -0.32 -16.45
CA SER A 406 -5.24 0.55 -15.49
C SER A 406 -4.32 1.63 -14.92
N GLY A 407 -3.03 1.58 -15.24
CA GLY A 407 -2.05 2.58 -14.82
C GLY A 407 -0.84 1.99 -14.12
N ARG A 408 -0.22 2.81 -13.28
CA ARG A 408 0.92 2.46 -12.44
C ARG A 408 0.55 2.49 -10.96
N ILE A 409 1.10 1.58 -10.16
CA ILE A 409 0.82 1.46 -8.73
C ILE A 409 1.70 2.46 -7.96
N TYR A 410 1.04 3.34 -7.19
CA TYR A 410 1.65 4.27 -6.25
C TYR A 410 1.21 3.96 -4.82
N GLY A 411 2.07 4.24 -3.83
CA GLY A 411 1.94 3.79 -2.45
C GLY A 411 0.96 4.52 -1.54
N GLY A 412 -0.04 5.20 -2.10
CA GLY A 412 -0.88 6.16 -1.35
C GLY A 412 -0.19 7.50 -1.06
N THR A 413 1.06 7.66 -1.52
CA THR A 413 1.82 8.91 -1.63
C THR A 413 2.50 8.92 -3.02
N ASP A 414 3.32 9.91 -3.33
CA ASP A 414 4.12 10.00 -4.58
C ASP A 414 5.17 8.88 -4.74
N ASN A 415 5.19 7.90 -3.83
CA ASN A 415 6.09 6.76 -3.90
C ASN A 415 5.66 5.78 -5.00
N ASP A 416 6.44 5.75 -6.08
CA ASP A 416 6.32 4.77 -7.15
C ASP A 416 6.67 3.36 -6.64
N TRP A 417 5.69 2.44 -6.66
CA TRP A 417 5.90 1.04 -6.28
C TRP A 417 6.45 0.18 -7.44
N GLY A 418 6.61 0.76 -8.63
CA GLY A 418 7.33 0.17 -9.76
C GLY A 418 6.54 -0.84 -10.57
N TRP A 419 5.21 -0.85 -10.44
CA TRP A 419 4.36 -1.82 -11.12
C TRP A 419 3.34 -1.13 -12.01
N TYR A 420 3.27 -1.54 -13.27
CA TYR A 420 2.08 -1.33 -14.08
C TYR A 420 1.03 -2.35 -13.69
N PHE A 421 -0.25 -2.00 -13.75
CA PHE A 421 -1.31 -2.92 -13.35
C PHE A 421 -2.53 -2.90 -14.25
N TRP A 422 -3.22 -4.04 -14.28
CA TRP A 422 -4.46 -4.26 -14.98
C TRP A 422 -5.48 -4.78 -13.98
N ARG A 423 -6.58 -4.05 -13.83
CA ARG A 423 -7.71 -4.49 -13.03
C ARG A 423 -8.64 -5.33 -13.90
N VAL A 424 -8.71 -6.61 -13.56
CA VAL A 424 -9.53 -7.58 -14.28
C VAL A 424 -10.85 -7.74 -13.55
N ASP A 425 -11.96 -7.40 -14.18
CA ASP A 425 -13.29 -7.87 -13.76
C ASP A 425 -13.62 -9.14 -14.54
N PHE A 426 -13.78 -10.25 -13.82
CA PHE A 426 -14.23 -11.52 -14.39
C PHE A 426 -15.50 -12.02 -13.71
N SER A 427 -16.31 -11.10 -13.20
CA SER A 427 -17.56 -11.39 -12.51
C SER A 427 -18.46 -12.28 -13.37
N SER A 428 -18.49 -12.06 -14.69
CA SER A 428 -19.20 -12.86 -15.72
C SER A 428 -18.92 -14.37 -15.64
N PHE A 429 -17.74 -14.79 -15.17
CA PHE A 429 -17.39 -16.19 -14.99
C PHE A 429 -18.14 -16.82 -13.81
N ARG A 430 -19.08 -17.74 -14.11
CA ARG A 430 -19.97 -18.38 -13.12
C ARG A 430 -19.73 -19.88 -12.93
N LYS A 431 -18.77 -20.48 -13.63
CA LYS A 431 -18.51 -21.92 -13.54
C LYS A 431 -17.84 -22.25 -12.20
N ALA A 432 -18.51 -23.05 -11.39
CA ALA A 432 -17.96 -23.48 -10.11
C ALA A 432 -16.79 -24.47 -10.29
N GLY A 433 -15.86 -24.45 -9.33
CA GLY A 433 -14.73 -25.36 -9.27
C GLY A 433 -13.40 -24.67 -8.96
N PRO A 434 -12.34 -25.46 -8.76
CA PRO A 434 -10.98 -24.95 -8.61
C PRO A 434 -10.51 -24.32 -9.93
N CYS A 435 -9.73 -23.26 -9.82
CA CYS A 435 -9.26 -22.43 -10.92
C CYS A 435 -7.81 -21.95 -10.66
N ARG A 436 -7.15 -21.50 -11.73
CA ARG A 436 -5.93 -20.70 -11.70
C ARG A 436 -6.01 -19.62 -12.77
N ALA A 437 -5.54 -18.42 -12.47
CA ALA A 437 -5.46 -17.34 -13.45
C ALA A 437 -4.06 -17.29 -14.08
N ARG A 438 -4.00 -16.85 -15.33
CA ARG A 438 -2.78 -16.72 -16.13
C ARG A 438 -2.87 -15.46 -16.98
N ALA A 439 -1.74 -14.76 -17.10
CA ALA A 439 -1.64 -13.55 -17.91
C ALA A 439 -0.28 -13.52 -18.61
N GLN A 440 -0.27 -12.93 -19.80
CA GLN A 440 0.93 -12.67 -20.59
C GLN A 440 1.02 -11.17 -20.83
N VAL A 441 2.16 -10.59 -20.52
CA VAL A 441 2.52 -9.19 -20.82
C VAL A 441 3.83 -9.27 -21.60
N GLY A 442 3.89 -8.77 -22.84
CA GLY A 442 5.07 -8.95 -23.70
C GLY A 442 5.55 -10.41 -23.75
N ASP A 443 6.83 -10.62 -23.42
CA ASP A 443 7.48 -11.92 -23.33
C ASP A 443 7.33 -12.62 -21.95
N ALA A 444 6.82 -11.91 -20.94
CA ALA A 444 6.70 -12.43 -19.58
C ALA A 444 5.30 -12.98 -19.26
N ARG A 445 5.30 -14.08 -18.51
CA ARG A 445 4.09 -14.79 -18.08
C ARG A 445 3.98 -14.81 -16.56
N GLY A 446 2.76 -14.64 -16.07
CA GLY A 446 2.41 -14.80 -14.66
C GLY A 446 1.31 -15.84 -14.46
N GLU A 447 1.30 -16.47 -13.29
CA GLU A 447 0.21 -17.32 -12.82
C GLU A 447 -0.16 -16.93 -11.38
N SER A 448 -1.45 -17.04 -11.07
CA SER A 448 -1.93 -16.80 -9.70
C SER A 448 -1.70 -18.01 -8.80
N ALA A 449 -1.83 -17.82 -7.49
CA ALA A 449 -2.20 -18.89 -6.57
C ALA A 449 -3.49 -19.59 -7.03
N PRO A 450 -3.71 -20.88 -6.72
CA PRO A 450 -4.98 -21.52 -6.98
C PRO A 450 -6.10 -20.83 -6.18
N PHE A 451 -7.31 -20.80 -6.73
CA PHE A 451 -8.50 -20.26 -6.05
C PHE A 451 -9.74 -21.06 -6.47
N ARG A 452 -10.83 -20.93 -5.72
CA ARG A 452 -12.10 -21.62 -6.03
C ARG A 452 -13.20 -20.63 -6.39
N VAL A 453 -14.02 -20.98 -7.38
CA VAL A 453 -15.31 -20.32 -7.60
C VAL A 453 -16.40 -21.24 -7.09
N GLY A 454 -17.28 -20.75 -6.21
CA GLY A 454 -18.31 -21.59 -5.62
C GLY A 454 -19.34 -20.80 -4.83
N ARG A 455 -20.44 -21.47 -4.47
CA ARG A 455 -21.45 -20.91 -3.59
C ARG A 455 -20.93 -20.86 -2.15
N ASP A 456 -21.08 -19.71 -1.51
CA ASP A 456 -20.72 -19.43 -0.13
C ASP A 456 -19.25 -19.74 0.23
N VAL A 457 -18.37 -19.87 -0.78
CA VAL A 457 -17.01 -20.39 -0.62
C VAL A 457 -16.17 -19.59 0.37
N LEU A 458 -16.31 -18.26 0.39
CA LEU A 458 -15.57 -17.43 1.33
C LEU A 458 -15.91 -17.81 2.78
N LEU A 459 -17.20 -17.88 3.13
CA LEU A 459 -17.62 -18.26 4.47
C LEU A 459 -17.33 -19.73 4.77
N GLN A 460 -17.52 -20.63 3.80
CA GLN A 460 -17.24 -22.06 4.01
C GLN A 460 -15.78 -22.31 4.40
N GLU A 461 -14.84 -21.56 3.81
CA GLU A 461 -13.41 -21.74 4.05
C GLU A 461 -12.89 -20.89 5.23
N THR A 462 -13.53 -19.77 5.58
CA THR A 462 -13.01 -18.85 6.61
C THR A 462 -13.80 -18.78 7.91
N ALA A 463 -15.08 -19.20 7.94
CA ALA A 463 -15.95 -19.00 9.10
C ALA A 463 -15.40 -19.65 10.38
N ARG A 464 -14.92 -20.90 10.27
CA ARG A 464 -14.34 -21.61 11.42
C ARG A 464 -13.12 -20.87 11.96
N SER A 465 -12.14 -20.56 11.12
CA SER A 465 -10.92 -19.87 11.55
C SER A 465 -11.20 -18.49 12.15
N ALA A 466 -12.22 -17.78 11.65
CA ALA A 466 -12.63 -16.50 12.23
C ALA A 466 -13.20 -16.65 13.65
N VAL A 467 -13.91 -17.73 13.96
CA VAL A 467 -14.41 -18.03 15.31
C VAL A 467 -13.30 -18.60 16.19
N ASP A 468 -12.48 -19.52 15.67
CA ASP A 468 -11.33 -20.12 16.36
C ASP A 468 -10.33 -19.05 16.85
N PHE A 469 -10.18 -17.94 16.12
CA PHE A 469 -9.36 -16.80 16.55
C PHE A 469 -9.78 -16.28 17.93
N PHE A 470 -11.09 -16.14 18.18
CA PHE A 470 -11.58 -15.66 19.48
C PHE A 470 -11.38 -16.70 20.59
N PHE A 471 -11.54 -17.98 20.29
CA PHE A 471 -11.20 -19.03 21.26
C PHE A 471 -9.73 -18.96 21.70
N ILE A 472 -8.82 -18.78 20.75
CA ILE A 472 -7.37 -18.71 21.01
C ILE A 472 -7.00 -17.44 21.78
N GLN A 473 -7.76 -16.35 21.61
CA GLN A 473 -7.53 -15.10 22.33
C GLN A 473 -8.18 -15.04 23.72
N ARG A 474 -8.80 -16.12 24.23
CA ARG A 474 -9.47 -16.09 25.54
C ARG A 474 -8.47 -15.78 26.68
N CYS A 475 -8.75 -14.72 27.44
CA CYS A 475 -8.00 -14.33 28.64
C CYS A 475 -8.59 -14.98 29.90
N GLY A 476 -7.78 -15.41 30.88
CA GLY A 476 -8.31 -16.09 32.08
C GLY A 476 -8.70 -17.55 31.86
N PHE A 477 -8.29 -18.14 30.73
CA PHE A 477 -8.64 -19.49 30.31
C PHE A 477 -7.40 -20.26 29.84
N GLU A 478 -7.40 -21.58 30.03
CA GLU A 478 -6.39 -22.44 29.42
C GLU A 478 -6.74 -22.64 27.95
N VAL A 479 -5.86 -22.25 27.03
CA VAL A 479 -6.01 -22.60 25.61
C VAL A 479 -5.12 -23.83 25.34
N PRO A 480 -5.69 -25.04 25.24
CA PRO A 480 -4.90 -26.27 25.24
C PRO A 480 -3.88 -26.30 24.10
N GLY A 481 -2.62 -26.55 24.45
CA GLY A 481 -1.50 -26.57 23.51
C GLY A 481 -0.90 -25.20 23.17
N TRP A 482 -1.45 -24.10 23.72
CA TRP A 482 -0.97 -22.74 23.49
C TRP A 482 -0.47 -22.09 24.78
N HIS A 483 -1.34 -21.93 25.79
CA HIS A 483 -0.97 -21.31 27.06
C HIS A 483 -1.86 -21.77 28.23
N LYS A 484 -1.33 -21.65 29.44
CA LYS A 484 -2.06 -21.89 30.70
C LYS A 484 -3.03 -20.74 31.02
N PRO A 485 -3.92 -20.88 32.02
CA PRO A 485 -4.73 -19.75 32.47
C PRO A 485 -3.85 -18.54 32.84
N CYS A 486 -4.20 -17.38 32.29
CA CYS A 486 -3.44 -16.14 32.38
C CYS A 486 -4.27 -15.03 33.05
N HIS A 487 -3.62 -13.98 33.55
CA HIS A 487 -4.29 -12.77 34.08
C HIS A 487 -5.42 -13.05 35.10
N LEU A 488 -5.20 -14.04 35.98
CA LEU A 488 -6.18 -14.45 37.00
C LEU A 488 -6.32 -13.43 38.15
N ASP A 489 -5.53 -12.37 38.14
CA ASP A 489 -5.57 -11.24 39.06
C ASP A 489 -6.24 -10.00 38.44
N ASP A 490 -6.81 -10.11 37.24
CA ASP A 490 -7.59 -9.04 36.63
C ASP A 490 -8.80 -8.67 37.52
N ALA A 491 -8.92 -7.43 38.00
CA ALA A 491 -8.07 -6.26 37.81
C ALA A 491 -8.01 -5.37 39.06
N LYS A 492 -7.04 -4.46 39.09
CA LYS A 492 -6.87 -3.48 40.16
C LYS A 492 -7.25 -2.08 39.70
N LEU A 493 -8.18 -1.44 40.40
CA LEU A 493 -8.59 -0.06 40.19
C LEU A 493 -7.50 0.93 40.67
N PRO A 494 -7.53 2.21 40.23
CA PRO A 494 -6.55 3.21 40.65
C PRO A 494 -6.46 3.46 42.16
N ASP A 495 -7.56 3.23 42.89
CA ASP A 495 -7.62 3.32 44.35
C ASP A 495 -7.07 2.06 45.07
N GLY A 496 -6.67 1.06 44.29
CA GLY A 496 -6.10 -0.19 44.77
C GLY A 496 -7.11 -1.29 45.04
N GLN A 497 -8.41 -1.04 44.88
CA GLN A 497 -9.43 -2.07 45.00
C GLN A 497 -9.25 -3.13 43.89
N HIS A 498 -9.35 -4.41 44.27
CA HIS A 498 -9.44 -5.51 43.31
C HIS A 498 -10.89 -5.69 42.85
N LEU A 499 -11.07 -5.91 41.56
CA LEU A 499 -12.33 -6.14 40.89
C LEU A 499 -12.18 -7.39 40.00
N ASP A 500 -12.94 -8.45 40.25
CA ASP A 500 -12.88 -9.65 39.40
C ASP A 500 -13.52 -9.39 38.02
N VAL A 501 -12.65 -9.13 37.04
CA VAL A 501 -13.00 -8.94 35.62
C VAL A 501 -12.17 -9.88 34.74
N ILE A 502 -11.92 -11.09 35.24
CA ILE A 502 -11.30 -12.17 34.46
C ILE A 502 -12.19 -12.49 33.24
N GLY A 503 -11.61 -13.03 32.16
CA GLY A 503 -12.34 -13.35 30.93
C GLY A 503 -12.12 -12.32 29.82
N GLY A 504 -12.95 -12.39 28.79
CA GLY A 504 -12.83 -11.57 27.58
C GLY A 504 -11.73 -12.09 26.65
N TRP A 505 -11.33 -11.26 25.69
CA TRP A 505 -10.28 -11.59 24.73
C TRP A 505 -9.07 -10.66 24.84
N HIS A 506 -7.87 -11.22 24.69
CA HIS A 506 -6.68 -10.43 24.37
C HIS A 506 -6.93 -9.68 23.06
N SER A 507 -6.84 -8.35 23.10
CA SER A 507 -7.32 -7.52 22.00
C SER A 507 -6.51 -7.72 20.72
N ALA A 508 -5.20 -7.99 20.81
CA ALA A 508 -4.37 -8.08 19.63
C ALA A 508 -3.12 -8.92 19.89
N GLY A 509 -1.95 -8.42 19.51
CA GLY A 509 -0.66 -9.00 19.88
C GLY A 509 -0.26 -8.72 21.33
N ASP A 510 -0.96 -7.80 21.99
CA ASP A 510 -0.87 -7.52 23.42
C ASP A 510 -2.03 -8.18 24.18
N TYR A 511 -1.89 -8.26 25.51
CA TYR A 511 -2.86 -8.94 26.37
C TYR A 511 -3.89 -8.01 27.01
N ASN A 512 -4.01 -6.76 26.55
CA ASN A 512 -5.03 -5.83 27.04
C ASN A 512 -6.43 -6.24 26.56
N LYS A 513 -7.47 -5.78 27.28
CA LYS A 513 -8.88 -6.01 26.96
C LYS A 513 -9.60 -4.67 26.80
N LEU A 514 -10.19 -4.44 25.63
CA LEU A 514 -10.71 -3.12 25.22
C LEU A 514 -12.25 -3.13 25.18
N MET A 515 -12.89 -2.05 25.64
CA MET A 515 -14.36 -1.92 25.72
C MET A 515 -14.96 -0.82 24.85
N TYR A 516 -14.16 -0.07 24.08
CA TYR A 516 -14.72 0.93 23.16
C TYR A 516 -15.51 0.26 22.02
N GLU A 517 -16.12 1.05 21.13
CA GLU A 517 -17.12 0.66 20.12
C GLU A 517 -16.79 -0.59 19.25
N HIS A 518 -15.52 -0.99 19.15
CA HIS A 518 -15.07 -2.18 18.40
C HIS A 518 -14.33 -3.22 19.25
N GLY A 519 -14.36 -3.09 20.59
CA GLY A 519 -13.81 -4.06 21.54
C GLY A 519 -14.73 -5.27 21.77
N ASP A 520 -14.64 -5.91 22.94
CA ASP A 520 -15.35 -7.16 23.23
C ASP A 520 -16.87 -7.09 23.00
N GLY A 521 -17.52 -5.96 23.32
CA GLY A 521 -18.95 -5.76 23.05
C GLY A 521 -19.31 -5.79 21.56
N GLY A 522 -18.46 -5.21 20.71
CA GLY A 522 -18.62 -5.24 19.25
C GLY A 522 -18.42 -6.64 18.68
N VAL A 523 -17.47 -7.40 19.24
CA VAL A 523 -17.22 -8.81 18.87
C VAL A 523 -18.42 -9.69 19.19
N VAL A 524 -19.00 -9.56 20.39
CA VAL A 524 -20.23 -10.31 20.78
C VAL A 524 -21.35 -10.06 19.77
N PHE A 525 -21.60 -8.79 19.43
CA PHE A 525 -22.60 -8.44 18.42
C PHE A 525 -22.26 -9.08 17.06
N ALA A 526 -21.01 -8.97 16.59
CA ALA A 526 -20.59 -9.51 15.31
C ALA A 526 -20.76 -11.04 15.21
N LEU A 527 -20.39 -11.79 16.26
CA LEU A 527 -20.56 -13.25 16.31
C LEU A 527 -22.02 -13.67 16.23
N LEU A 528 -22.89 -13.01 17.01
CA LEU A 528 -24.34 -13.27 16.98
C LEU A 528 -24.96 -12.93 15.61
N LYS A 529 -24.55 -11.80 15.01
CA LYS A 529 -25.02 -11.40 13.67
C LYS A 529 -24.51 -12.34 12.58
N ALA A 530 -23.27 -12.83 12.68
CA ALA A 530 -22.71 -13.78 11.73
C ALA A 530 -23.47 -15.12 11.77
N LEU A 531 -23.72 -15.65 12.98
CA LEU A 531 -24.52 -16.86 13.17
C LEU A 531 -25.95 -16.67 12.64
N GLN A 532 -26.58 -15.53 12.90
CA GLN A 532 -27.91 -15.23 12.37
C GLN A 532 -27.94 -15.14 10.84
N ALA A 533 -26.90 -14.56 10.23
CA ALA A 533 -26.84 -14.34 8.78
C ALA A 533 -26.54 -15.63 7.99
N ALA A 534 -25.76 -16.55 8.57
CA ALA A 534 -25.39 -17.81 7.93
C ALA A 534 -25.45 -18.99 8.92
N PRO A 535 -26.63 -19.34 9.45
CA PRO A 535 -26.79 -20.37 10.49
C PRO A 535 -26.33 -21.74 10.00
N GLU A 536 -26.57 -22.04 8.72
CA GLU A 536 -26.14 -23.29 8.08
C GLU A 536 -24.62 -23.46 7.98
N ILE A 537 -23.84 -22.38 8.13
CA ILE A 537 -22.37 -22.42 8.07
C ILE A 537 -21.80 -22.38 9.49
N PHE A 538 -22.18 -21.38 10.29
CA PHE A 538 -21.67 -21.21 11.64
C PHE A 538 -22.20 -22.26 12.62
N GLY A 539 -23.40 -22.80 12.38
CA GLY A 539 -23.99 -23.87 13.19
C GLY A 539 -23.36 -25.27 13.01
N ARG A 540 -22.38 -25.41 12.12
CA ARG A 540 -21.70 -26.71 11.88
C ARG A 540 -20.56 -27.01 12.86
N TYR A 541 -20.13 -26.00 13.61
CA TYR A 541 -18.96 -26.10 14.47
C TYR A 541 -19.39 -26.10 15.92
N ASP A 542 -19.01 -27.15 16.63
CA ASP A 542 -19.25 -27.37 18.06
C ASP A 542 -18.00 -28.10 18.58
N ARG A 543 -16.99 -27.32 18.98
CA ARG A 543 -15.65 -27.81 19.34
C ARG A 543 -15.69 -28.57 20.66
N ASN A 544 -16.58 -28.18 21.58
CA ASN A 544 -16.67 -28.74 22.92
C ASN A 544 -17.74 -29.86 23.05
N GLY A 545 -18.61 -30.01 22.05
CA GLY A 545 -19.66 -31.03 22.00
C GLY A 545 -20.86 -30.75 22.91
N ASP A 546 -21.11 -29.49 23.27
CA ASP A 546 -22.19 -29.12 24.19
C ASP A 546 -23.54 -28.84 23.50
N GLY A 547 -23.56 -28.95 22.16
CA GLY A 547 -24.75 -28.73 21.34
C GLY A 547 -25.00 -27.26 20.99
N LEU A 548 -24.11 -26.34 21.37
CA LEU A 548 -24.13 -24.95 20.95
C LEU A 548 -23.11 -24.72 19.83
N PRO A 549 -23.43 -23.87 18.83
CA PRO A 549 -22.44 -23.46 17.86
C PRO A 549 -21.28 -22.71 18.53
N ASP A 550 -20.05 -22.96 18.09
CA ASP A 550 -18.84 -22.29 18.62
C ASP A 550 -18.96 -20.75 18.59
N ALA A 551 -19.62 -20.20 17.55
CA ALA A 551 -19.85 -18.76 17.46
C ALA A 551 -20.72 -18.21 18.61
N LEU A 552 -21.68 -19.02 19.08
CA LEU A 552 -22.52 -18.68 20.23
C LEU A 552 -21.76 -18.84 21.54
N ASP A 553 -20.94 -19.88 21.67
CA ASP A 553 -20.06 -20.07 22.83
C ASP A 553 -19.11 -18.89 23.03
N GLU A 554 -18.44 -18.45 21.96
CA GLU A 554 -17.57 -17.27 22.01
C GLU A 554 -18.39 -16.00 22.31
N ALA A 555 -19.59 -15.83 21.73
CA ALA A 555 -20.44 -14.70 22.06
C ALA A 555 -20.83 -14.69 23.56
N ILE A 556 -21.13 -15.85 24.15
CA ILE A 556 -21.43 -15.99 25.58
C ILE A 556 -20.19 -15.65 26.43
N TRP A 557 -19.00 -16.11 26.01
CA TRP A 557 -17.74 -15.78 26.69
C TRP A 557 -17.51 -14.27 26.78
N GLY A 558 -17.59 -13.57 25.66
CA GLY A 558 -17.47 -12.11 25.61
C GLY A 558 -18.58 -11.40 26.38
N ALA A 559 -19.83 -11.85 26.27
CA ALA A 559 -20.96 -11.24 26.96
C ALA A 559 -20.81 -11.30 28.49
N ARG A 560 -20.25 -12.40 29.02
CA ARG A 560 -19.94 -12.54 30.46
C ARG A 560 -18.88 -11.53 30.90
N PHE A 561 -17.84 -11.32 30.10
CA PHE A 561 -16.84 -10.30 30.40
C PHE A 561 -17.43 -8.88 30.34
N VAL A 562 -18.22 -8.56 29.31
CA VAL A 562 -18.90 -7.27 29.19
C VAL A 562 -19.80 -7.01 30.40
N ALA A 563 -20.52 -8.02 30.89
CA ALA A 563 -21.33 -7.91 32.10
C ALA A 563 -20.48 -7.62 33.36
N ARG A 564 -19.32 -8.26 33.51
CA ARG A 564 -18.37 -7.97 34.63
C ARG A 564 -17.80 -6.56 34.56
N MET A 565 -17.69 -6.00 33.35
CA MET A 565 -17.22 -4.63 33.13
C MET A 565 -18.30 -3.57 33.38
N GLN A 566 -19.55 -3.94 33.64
CA GLN A 566 -20.61 -3.00 33.97
C GLN A 566 -20.45 -2.46 35.40
N ILE A 567 -20.65 -1.15 35.55
CA ILE A 567 -20.75 -0.47 36.85
C ILE A 567 -22.19 -0.68 37.35
N PRO A 568 -22.42 -1.46 38.43
CA PRO A 568 -23.78 -1.82 38.84
C PRO A 568 -24.69 -0.62 39.12
N GLU A 569 -24.12 0.46 39.67
CA GLU A 569 -24.89 1.62 40.12
C GLU A 569 -25.39 2.49 38.97
N SER A 570 -24.62 2.59 37.88
CA SER A 570 -24.92 3.48 36.75
C SER A 570 -25.31 2.75 35.47
N GLY A 571 -25.05 1.44 35.39
CA GLY A 571 -25.18 0.66 34.17
C GLY A 571 -24.14 1.00 33.10
N ALA A 572 -23.24 1.95 33.35
CA ALA A 572 -22.15 2.31 32.44
C ALA A 572 -21.12 1.18 32.36
N LEU A 573 -20.35 1.12 31.27
CA LEU A 573 -19.23 0.20 31.16
C LEU A 573 -17.94 0.87 31.64
N ARG A 574 -17.10 0.10 32.33
CA ARG A 574 -15.70 0.48 32.62
C ARG A 574 -14.90 0.56 31.32
N ASN A 575 -13.81 1.32 31.35
CA ASN A 575 -13.02 1.61 30.15
C ASN A 575 -12.22 0.39 29.65
N HIS A 576 -11.02 0.11 30.17
CA HIS A 576 -10.18 -0.99 29.67
C HIS A 576 -9.55 -1.75 30.84
N VAL A 577 -9.25 -3.02 30.61
CA VAL A 577 -8.30 -3.75 31.46
C VAL A 577 -6.96 -3.71 30.74
N GLN A 578 -6.00 -3.02 31.35
CA GLN A 578 -4.67 -2.82 30.78
C GLN A 578 -3.63 -3.44 31.69
N GLN A 579 -2.62 -4.07 31.09
CA GLN A 579 -1.39 -4.40 31.76
C GLN A 579 -0.77 -3.10 32.28
N GLY A 580 -0.56 -2.99 33.59
CA GLY A 580 -0.30 -1.74 34.30
C GLY A 580 0.91 -0.92 33.80
N PRO A 581 1.10 0.30 34.35
CA PRO A 581 2.09 1.26 33.87
C PRO A 581 3.52 0.85 34.24
N GLY A 582 4.13 0.04 33.38
CA GLY A 582 5.55 -0.26 33.39
C GLY A 582 5.95 -0.58 31.97
N ARG A 583 7.01 0.03 31.43
CA ARG A 583 7.49 -0.20 30.06
C ARG A 583 7.98 -1.63 29.77
N GLN A 584 7.60 -2.61 30.59
CA GLN A 584 7.79 -4.05 30.37
C GLN A 584 6.72 -4.66 29.44
N TRP A 585 5.73 -3.89 28.97
CA TRP A 585 4.69 -4.32 27.99
C TRP A 585 5.23 -4.84 26.63
N THR A 586 6.55 -4.80 26.43
CA THR A 586 7.26 -5.29 25.24
C THR A 586 7.93 -6.66 25.45
N LYS A 587 7.73 -7.33 26.59
CA LYS A 587 8.16 -8.71 26.71
C LYS A 587 7.29 -9.57 25.81
N TRP A 588 7.88 -10.03 24.71
CA TRP A 588 7.37 -11.13 23.91
C TRP A 588 7.46 -12.41 24.77
N SER A 589 6.49 -12.60 25.66
CA SER A 589 6.35 -13.75 26.55
C SER A 589 4.94 -14.30 26.47
N ALA A 590 4.74 -15.54 26.90
CA ALA A 590 3.41 -16.13 27.02
C ALA A 590 2.55 -15.34 28.03
N PRO A 591 1.20 -15.37 27.93
CA PRO A 591 0.33 -14.54 28.75
C PRO A 591 0.28 -14.94 30.24
N GLU A 592 0.66 -16.17 30.58
CA GLU A 592 0.75 -16.67 31.97
C GLU A 592 2.07 -16.31 32.68
N ALA A 593 3.00 -15.65 32.00
CA ALA A 593 4.36 -15.40 32.47
C ALA A 593 4.49 -14.23 33.46
#